data_AF-A0A936BQM9-F1
#
_entry.id   AF-A0A936BQM9-F1
#
_cell.length_a   1.000
_cell.length_b   1.000
_cell.length_c   1.000
_cell.angle_alpha   90.00
_cell.angle_beta   90.00
_cell.angle_gamma   90.00
#
_symmetry.space_group_name_H-M   'P 1'
#
loop_
_entity.id
_entity.type
_entity.pdbx_description
1 polymer ?
#
loop_
_entity_poly.entity_id
_entity_poly.type
_entity_poly.pdbx_seq_one_letter_code
_entity_poly.pdbx_strand_id
1 'polypeptide(L)'
;MEHITTHPDLPLCAGCGRCCHLVVELRPGDSVPEALVVEHDGARCMDQHGDGACVALDPVTRLCTIYEIRPLTCREFNRGEALCRRILGLPPSPAAPAAP
;
A
#
# COMPACT_ATOMS: atom_id res chain seq x y z
N MET A 1 6.03 -25.28 2.29
CA MET A 1 7.04 -24.32 1.79
C MET A 1 6.42 -23.68 0.56
N GLU A 2 5.43 -22.82 0.78
CA GLU A 2 4.61 -22.26 -0.30
C GLU A 2 5.20 -20.94 -0.74
N HIS A 3 5.46 -20.88 -2.04
CA HIS A 3 6.06 -19.77 -2.74
C HIS A 3 5.20 -18.52 -2.52
N ILE A 4 5.83 -17.47 -2.02
CA ILE A 4 5.31 -16.11 -2.12
C ILE A 4 4.99 -15.89 -3.60
N THR A 5 3.71 -15.83 -3.95
CA THR A 5 3.27 -15.63 -5.33
C THR A 5 3.63 -14.21 -5.75
N THR A 6 4.86 -14.01 -6.21
CA THR A 6 5.23 -12.94 -7.14
C THR A 6 4.87 -13.44 -8.53
N HIS A 7 3.57 -13.45 -8.84
CA HIS A 7 3.14 -13.67 -10.21
C HIS A 7 3.46 -12.40 -11.01
N PRO A 8 4.19 -12.47 -12.13
CA PRO A 8 4.63 -11.29 -12.86
C PRO A 8 3.46 -10.41 -13.36
N ASP A 9 2.28 -11.00 -13.53
CA ASP A 9 1.07 -10.31 -13.97
C ASP A 9 0.20 -9.74 -12.82
N LEU A 10 0.57 -9.98 -11.56
CA LEU A 10 -0.14 -9.43 -10.40
C LEU A 10 0.67 -8.30 -9.76
N PRO A 11 0.06 -7.12 -9.52
CA PRO A 11 0.77 -6.02 -8.89
C PRO A 11 1.22 -6.41 -7.47
N LEU A 12 2.33 -5.84 -6.98
CA LEU A 12 2.85 -6.16 -5.64
C LEU A 12 1.85 -5.89 -4.50
N CYS A 13 0.89 -4.98 -4.73
CA CYS A 13 -0.21 -4.72 -3.80
C CYS A 13 -1.41 -5.66 -3.96
N ALA A 14 -1.46 -6.51 -4.99
CA ALA A 14 -2.46 -7.57 -5.09
C ALA A 14 -2.33 -8.53 -3.91
N GLY A 15 -3.46 -8.90 -3.30
CA GLY A 15 -3.48 -9.79 -2.15
C GLY A 15 -4.54 -9.38 -1.13
N CYS A 16 -4.13 -9.14 0.11
CA CYS A 16 -5.07 -8.86 1.20
C CYS A 16 -5.56 -7.40 1.28
N GLY A 17 -4.96 -6.46 0.55
CA GLY A 17 -5.33 -5.03 0.58
C GLY A 17 -5.02 -4.31 1.91
N ARG A 18 -4.43 -4.97 2.91
CA ARG A 18 -4.27 -4.40 4.27
C ARG A 18 -3.39 -3.14 4.32
N CYS A 19 -2.45 -3.00 3.39
CA CYS A 19 -1.65 -1.78 3.26
C CYS A 19 -2.48 -0.54 2.90
N CYS A 20 -3.62 -0.71 2.23
CA CYS A 20 -4.54 0.37 1.88
C CYS A 20 -5.35 0.89 3.06
N HIS A 21 -5.21 0.33 4.26
CA HIS A 21 -5.81 0.88 5.48
C HIS A 21 -4.86 1.77 6.28
N LEU A 22 -3.66 2.04 5.75
CA LEU A 22 -2.74 3.01 6.33
C LEU A 22 -3.07 4.42 5.85
N VAL A 23 -2.83 5.40 6.71
CA VAL A 23 -2.81 6.81 6.30
C VAL A 23 -1.60 7.02 5.39
N VAL A 24 -1.84 7.57 4.20
CA VAL A 24 -0.81 7.83 3.20
C VAL A 24 -0.74 9.32 2.94
N GLU A 25 0.32 9.95 3.42
CA GLU A 25 0.69 11.31 3.03
C GLU A 25 1.23 11.31 1.59
N LEU A 26 0.76 12.28 0.81
CA LEU A 26 1.18 12.51 -0.57
C LEU A 26 2.50 13.26 -0.59
N ARG A 27 3.43 12.77 -1.42
CA ARG A 27 4.73 13.43 -1.62
C ARG A 27 4.64 14.48 -2.72
N PRO A 28 5.56 15.47 -2.72
CA PRO A 28 5.70 16.38 -3.86
C PRO A 28 5.87 15.59 -5.17
N GLY A 29 5.01 15.85 -6.16
CA GLY A 29 5.01 15.17 -7.46
C GLY A 29 3.96 14.06 -7.63
N ASP A 30 3.27 13.65 -6.57
CA ASP A 30 2.13 12.73 -6.68
C ASP A 30 0.95 13.40 -7.41
N SER A 31 0.44 12.75 -8.45
CA SER A 31 -0.59 13.30 -9.36
C SER A 31 -1.99 12.75 -9.08
N VAL A 32 -2.35 12.61 -7.81
CA VAL A 32 -3.65 12.07 -7.38
C VAL A 32 -4.76 13.12 -7.57
N PRO A 33 -5.96 12.75 -8.08
CA PRO A 33 -7.10 13.65 -8.17
C PRO A 33 -7.54 14.19 -6.80
N GLU A 34 -7.79 15.50 -6.67
CA GLU A 34 -8.17 16.14 -5.39
C GLU A 34 -9.41 15.53 -4.73
N ALA A 35 -10.32 14.93 -5.51
CA ALA A 35 -11.50 14.24 -4.96
C ALA A 35 -11.17 12.99 -4.12
N LEU A 36 -9.92 12.50 -4.17
CA LEU A 36 -9.44 11.36 -3.38
C LEU A 36 -8.49 11.78 -2.26
N VAL A 37 -8.37 13.09 -2.02
CA VAL A 37 -7.37 13.68 -1.13
C VAL A 37 -8.07 14.47 -0.04
N VAL A 38 -7.55 14.36 1.18
CA VAL A 38 -7.97 15.14 2.34
C VAL A 38 -6.76 15.85 2.94
N GLU A 39 -6.97 17.04 3.48
CA GLU A 39 -5.94 17.73 4.27
C GLU A 39 -6.07 17.35 5.75
N HIS A 40 -4.95 16.95 6.34
CA HIS A 40 -4.86 16.59 7.76
C HIS A 40 -3.60 17.22 8.35
N ASP A 41 -3.75 18.08 9.35
CA ASP A 41 -2.64 18.82 10.00
C ASP A 41 -1.69 19.53 9.02
N GLY A 42 -2.25 20.07 7.93
CA GLY A 42 -1.47 20.76 6.88
C GLY A 42 -0.72 19.84 5.92
N ALA A 43 -0.90 18.52 6.04
CA ALA A 43 -0.41 17.53 5.10
C ALA A 43 -1.54 17.05 4.18
N ARG A 44 -1.22 16.82 2.90
CA ARG A 44 -2.16 16.21 1.95
C ARG A 44 -2.08 14.70 2.05
N CYS A 45 -3.20 14.03 2.30
CA CYS A 45 -3.27 12.60 2.49
C CYS A 45 -4.30 11.96 1.55
N MET A 46 -4.12 10.70 1.20
CA MET A 46 -5.20 9.90 0.61
C MET A 46 -6.38 9.85 1.59
N ASP A 47 -7.57 10.14 1.10
CA ASP A 47 -8.78 10.05 1.91
C ASP A 47 -9.12 8.59 2.25
N GLN A 48 -9.91 8.41 3.30
CA GLN A 48 -10.33 7.10 3.80
C GLN A 48 -11.85 7.03 3.97
N HIS A 49 -12.42 5.87 3.64
CA HIS A 49 -13.78 5.52 4.02
C HIS A 49 -13.90 5.38 5.55
N GLY A 50 -15.14 5.34 6.05
CA GLY A 50 -15.40 5.27 7.50
C GLY A 50 -14.88 4.00 8.21
N ASP A 51 -14.48 2.98 7.46
CA ASP A 51 -13.81 1.76 7.96
C ASP A 51 -12.27 1.85 7.91
N GLY A 52 -11.72 3.02 7.56
CA GLY A 52 -10.30 3.28 7.43
C GLY A 52 -9.67 2.76 6.13
N ALA A 53 -10.45 2.22 5.19
CA ALA A 53 -9.93 1.85 3.88
C ALA A 53 -9.65 3.10 3.05
N CYS A 54 -8.50 3.16 2.36
CA CYS A 54 -8.24 4.19 1.36
C CYS A 54 -9.37 4.23 0.31
N VAL A 55 -9.81 5.42 -0.08
CA VAL A 55 -10.88 5.61 -1.08
C VAL A 55 -10.58 5.02 -2.47
N ALA A 56 -9.31 4.73 -2.74
CA ALA A 56 -8.87 4.07 -3.96
C ALA A 56 -8.84 2.54 -3.88
N LEU A 57 -9.23 1.92 -2.76
CA LEU A 57 -9.28 0.47 -2.61
C LEU A 57 -10.61 -0.07 -3.16
N ASP A 58 -10.53 -0.96 -4.14
CA ASP A 58 -11.69 -1.74 -4.58
C ASP A 58 -12.02 -2.83 -3.52
N PRO A 59 -13.23 -2.84 -2.92
CA PRO A 59 -13.57 -3.76 -1.83
C PRO A 59 -13.73 -5.22 -2.28
N VAL A 60 -13.95 -5.47 -3.58
CA VAL A 60 -14.14 -6.81 -4.14
C VAL A 60 -12.80 -7.41 -4.56
N THR A 61 -12.07 -6.69 -5.41
CA THR A 61 -10.81 -7.16 -5.98
C THR A 61 -9.61 -6.95 -5.05
N ARG A 62 -9.74 -6.04 -4.08
CA ARG A 62 -8.67 -5.59 -3.17
C ARG A 62 -7.48 -4.96 -3.90
N LEU A 63 -7.74 -4.43 -5.09
CA LEU A 63 -6.77 -3.71 -5.91
C LEU A 63 -7.00 -2.21 -5.82
N CYS A 64 -5.94 -1.44 -6.08
CA CYS A 64 -6.05 0.00 -6.18
C CYS A 64 -6.66 0.40 -7.53
N THR A 65 -7.72 1.19 -7.52
CA THR A 65 -8.43 1.64 -8.73
C THR A 65 -7.66 2.68 -9.53
N ILE A 66 -6.69 3.38 -8.90
CA ILE A 66 -5.83 4.39 -9.55
C ILE A 66 -4.41 3.87 -9.80
N TYR A 67 -4.27 2.59 -10.16
CA TYR A 67 -2.98 1.88 -10.15
C TYR A 67 -1.84 2.60 -10.88
N GLU A 68 -2.12 3.23 -12.02
CA GLU A 68 -1.18 3.95 -12.88
C GLU A 68 -0.61 5.23 -12.25
N ILE A 69 -1.43 5.92 -11.44
CA ILE A 69 -1.09 7.20 -10.82
C ILE A 69 -0.96 7.10 -9.30
N ARG A 70 -0.73 5.88 -8.78
CA ARG A 70 -0.57 5.66 -7.33
C ARG A 70 0.48 6.59 -6.73
N PRO A 71 0.26 7.09 -5.50
CA PRO A 71 1.28 7.81 -4.76
C PRO A 71 2.59 7.04 -4.66
N LEU A 72 3.72 7.73 -4.62
CA LEU A 72 5.04 7.12 -4.53
C LEU A 72 5.15 6.20 -3.29
N THR A 73 4.62 6.63 -2.15
CA THR A 73 4.55 5.82 -0.92
C THR A 73 3.87 4.45 -1.16
N CYS A 74 2.81 4.40 -1.97
CA CYS A 74 2.11 3.16 -2.32
C CYS A 74 2.87 2.30 -3.35
N ARG A 75 3.70 2.92 -4.21
CA ARG A 75 4.55 2.21 -5.18
C ARG A 75 5.75 1.55 -4.51
N GLU A 76 6.32 2.21 -3.53
CA GLU A 76 7.49 1.75 -2.77
C GLU A 76 7.14 0.68 -1.72
N PHE A 77 5.85 0.53 -1.38
CA PHE A 77 5.42 -0.51 -0.45
C PHE A 77 5.72 -1.91 -1.02
N ASN A 78 6.53 -2.68 -0.29
CA ASN A 78 6.86 -4.05 -0.67
C ASN A 78 6.18 -5.07 0.26
N ARG A 79 5.45 -6.00 -0.34
CA ARG A 79 4.71 -7.04 0.40
C ARG A 79 5.69 -8.09 0.92
N GLY A 80 5.51 -8.49 2.18
CA GLY A 80 6.39 -9.43 2.86
C GLY A 80 7.59 -8.80 3.57
N GLU A 81 7.86 -7.52 3.32
CA GLU A 81 8.91 -6.77 4.04
C GLU A 81 8.46 -6.34 5.44
N ALA A 82 9.40 -5.75 6.19
CA ALA A 82 9.22 -5.37 7.59
C ALA A 82 7.92 -4.57 7.86
N LEU A 83 7.58 -3.59 7.02
CA LEU A 83 6.35 -2.81 7.18
C LEU A 83 5.11 -3.66 6.93
N CYS A 84 5.08 -4.46 5.87
CA CYS A 84 3.98 -5.37 5.56
C CYS A 84 3.74 -6.35 6.72
N ARG A 85 4.81 -6.94 7.25
CA ARG A 85 4.74 -7.88 8.38
C ARG A 85 4.25 -7.22 9.66
N ARG A 86 4.70 -6.00 9.94
CA ARG A 86 4.20 -5.21 11.08
C ARG A 86 2.69 -4.97 10.99
N ILE A 87 2.20 -4.56 9.82
CA ILE A 87 0.75 -4.36 9.58
C ILE A 87 -0.05 -5.65 9.82
N LEU A 88 0.53 -6.79 9.47
CA LEU A 88 -0.09 -8.11 9.65
C LEU A 88 0.09 -8.69 11.07
N GLY A 89 0.82 -8.02 11.97
CA GLY A 89 1.15 -8.56 13.30
C GLY A 89 2.10 -9.76 13.26
N LEU A 90 2.88 -9.91 12.18
CA LEU A 90 3.84 -10.99 12.01
C LEU A 90 5.21 -10.59 12.59
N PRO A 91 6.02 -11.55 13.10
CA PRO A 91 7.39 -11.28 13.52
C PRO A 91 8.22 -10.73 12.35
N PRO A 92 9.36 -10.04 12.54
CA PRO A 92 10.19 -9.59 11.42
C PRO A 92 10.58 -10.75 10.50
N SER A 93 10.86 -10.46 9.22
CA SER A 93 11.39 -11.49 8.33
C SER A 93 12.71 -11.98 8.92
N PRO A 94 13.01 -13.29 8.93
CA PRO A 94 14.39 -13.69 9.12
C PRO A 94 15.19 -12.92 8.06
N ALA A 95 16.15 -12.11 8.49
CA ALA A 95 16.98 -11.34 7.58
C ALA A 95 17.53 -12.31 6.54
N ALA A 96 17.33 -12.02 5.24
CA ALA A 96 18.09 -12.70 4.22
C ALA A 96 19.57 -12.54 4.60
N PRO A 97 20.39 -13.62 4.58
CA PRO A 97 21.82 -13.45 4.82
C PRO A 97 22.33 -12.39 3.85
N ALA A 98 23.00 -11.37 4.39
CA ALA A 98 23.64 -10.34 3.58
C ALA A 98 24.44 -11.04 2.48
N ALA A 99 24.15 -10.70 1.22
CA ALA A 99 24.92 -11.18 0.09
C ALA A 99 26.41 -10.84 0.32
N PRO A 100 27.34 -11.75 -0.03
CA PRO A 100 28.77 -11.56 0.21
C PRO A 100 29.34 -10.33 -0.51
#